data_AF-A0A1F7Y096-F1
#
_entry.id   AF-A0A1F7Y096-F1
#
_cell.length_a   1.000
_cell.length_b   1.000
_cell.length_c   1.000
_cell.angle_alpha   90.00
_cell.angle_beta   90.00
_cell.angle_gamma   90.00
#
_symmetry.space_group_name_H-M   'P 1'
#
loop_
_entity.id
_entity.type
_entity.pdbx_description
1 polymer ?
#
loop_
_entity_poly.entity_id
_entity_poly.type
_entity_poly.pdbx_seq_one_letter_code
_entity_poly.pdbx_strand_id
1 'polypeptide(L)'
;MLAKFKVIFIISLISLLPTLFIWLPFFIRAESVWGIPLPKDGMATVVANYDGPLFLVVAKTFYDPSLTGNYSFGLPNEYYAAHFPLYPLLIRLLSPITGYPYAMLLVTALSSILAIYFFYLFIQNYIEKKDALWITLVFSLLPARWLIVRSVGSTEPLFLATIIASLYYFKQKKYLLAGVWGLLAQLTKSPGILLFIAYIFAFFYPRLKELGDHPANTPFKQSELKKFLSILLIPFGLIVVFFIYKIQLNDLFAYFHSGDNIHLFILPFQIFNYSQSWVGTFWLEEIIFVYLFGLLGLIKLVKLKDYDLAWFVGIFFFSILFVSHRDIIRYALPIVPFLFAAFADNLTKNEFKYAMLVLIIPIYLFSLAYISQNVMPISDWSPLL
;
A
#
# COMPACT_ATOMS: atom_id res chain seq x y z
N MET A 1 -18.44 -12.98 -22.14
CA MET A 1 -18.53 -13.23 -20.68
C MET A 1 -17.44 -14.20 -20.22
N LEU A 2 -17.31 -15.37 -20.86
CA LEU A 2 -16.30 -16.40 -20.55
C LEU A 2 -14.85 -15.88 -20.47
N ALA A 3 -14.43 -15.04 -21.42
CA ALA A 3 -13.08 -14.49 -21.47
C ALA A 3 -12.74 -13.59 -20.26
N LYS A 4 -13.71 -12.81 -19.77
CA LYS A 4 -13.52 -11.96 -18.58
C LYS A 4 -13.38 -12.80 -17.31
N PHE A 5 -14.19 -13.86 -17.19
CA PHE A 5 -14.10 -14.79 -16.07
C PHE A 5 -12.74 -15.53 -16.04
N LYS A 6 -12.26 -15.98 -17.21
CA LYS A 6 -10.94 -16.61 -17.34
C LYS A 6 -9.82 -15.69 -16.88
N VAL A 7 -9.85 -14.41 -17.25
CA VAL A 7 -8.85 -13.43 -16.81
C VAL A 7 -8.90 -13.24 -15.29
N ILE A 8 -10.08 -13.03 -14.71
CA ILE A 8 -10.22 -12.87 -13.25
C ILE A 8 -9.69 -14.09 -12.51
N PHE A 9 -10.02 -15.30 -12.98
CA PHE A 9 -9.51 -16.54 -12.40
C PHE A 9 -7.98 -16.62 -12.43
N ILE A 10 -7.35 -16.33 -13.58
CA ILE A 10 -5.89 -16.34 -13.72
C ILE A 10 -5.25 -15.30 -12.78
N ILE A 11 -5.82 -14.10 -12.70
CA ILE A 11 -5.34 -13.04 -11.80
C ILE A 11 -5.45 -13.47 -10.34
N SER A 12 -6.55 -14.12 -9.95
CA SER A 12 -6.69 -14.70 -8.61
C SER A 12 -5.62 -15.75 -8.33
N LEU A 13 -5.25 -16.59 -9.30
CA LEU A 13 -4.15 -17.55 -9.13
C LEU A 13 -2.79 -16.86 -9.02
N ILE A 14 -2.49 -15.87 -9.87
CA ILE A 14 -1.25 -15.06 -9.80
C ILE A 14 -1.12 -14.36 -8.44
N SER A 15 -2.26 -13.96 -7.88
CA SER A 15 -2.33 -13.41 -6.53
C SER A 15 -2.11 -14.48 -5.47
N LEU A 16 -2.95 -15.50 -5.41
CA LEU A 16 -3.04 -16.40 -4.26
C LEU A 16 -1.92 -17.43 -4.20
N LEU A 17 -1.44 -17.96 -5.33
CA LEU A 17 -0.43 -19.02 -5.31
C LEU A 17 0.85 -18.61 -4.58
N PRO A 18 1.48 -17.45 -4.87
CA PRO A 18 2.65 -17.01 -4.10
C PRO A 18 2.39 -16.89 -2.60
N THR A 19 1.24 -16.35 -2.19
CA THR A 19 0.87 -16.23 -0.78
C THR A 19 0.67 -17.60 -0.13
N LEU A 20 0.03 -18.54 -0.82
CA LEU A 20 -0.14 -19.92 -0.33
C LEU A 20 1.20 -20.64 -0.20
N PHE A 21 2.16 -20.42 -1.10
CA PHE A 21 3.53 -20.93 -0.96
C PHE A 21 4.27 -20.34 0.25
N ILE A 22 4.03 -19.07 0.57
CA ILE A 22 4.54 -18.45 1.79
C ILE A 22 3.89 -19.05 3.04
N TRP A 23 2.58 -19.30 3.02
CA TRP A 23 1.87 -19.87 4.17
C TRP A 23 2.14 -21.35 4.38
N LEU A 24 2.44 -22.11 3.33
CA LEU A 24 2.57 -23.57 3.40
C LEU A 24 3.53 -24.05 4.51
N PRO A 25 4.77 -23.54 4.65
CA PRO A 25 5.67 -23.95 5.73
C PRO A 25 5.11 -23.66 7.14
N PHE A 26 4.45 -22.51 7.34
CA PHE A 26 3.83 -22.16 8.62
C PHE A 26 2.60 -23.03 8.91
N PHE A 27 1.84 -23.37 7.87
CA PHE A 27 0.64 -24.21 7.99
C PHE A 27 0.99 -25.65 8.40
N ILE A 28 2.01 -26.25 7.77
CA ILE A 28 2.49 -27.60 8.12
C ILE A 28 3.43 -27.60 9.34
N ARG A 29 3.71 -26.43 9.93
CA ARG A 29 4.66 -26.23 11.05
C ARG A 29 6.03 -26.84 10.77
N ALA A 30 6.56 -26.60 9.56
CA ALA A 30 7.89 -27.04 9.19
C ALA A 30 8.93 -26.44 10.15
N GLU A 31 9.93 -27.22 10.57
CA GLU A 31 10.98 -26.74 11.48
C GLU A 31 11.95 -25.78 10.79
N SER A 32 12.23 -26.02 9.51
CA SER A 32 13.06 -25.14 8.69
C SER A 32 12.74 -25.27 7.20
N VAL A 33 13.11 -24.23 6.44
CA VAL A 33 13.13 -24.24 4.97
C VAL A 33 14.46 -23.68 4.52
N TRP A 34 15.23 -24.45 3.73
CA TRP A 34 16.53 -24.01 3.22
C TRP A 34 17.50 -23.57 4.34
N GLY A 35 17.44 -24.23 5.50
CA GLY A 35 18.24 -23.89 6.69
C GLY A 35 17.72 -22.68 7.49
N ILE A 36 16.65 -22.01 7.05
CA ILE A 36 15.99 -20.94 7.81
C ILE A 36 15.09 -21.59 8.87
N PRO A 37 15.36 -21.42 10.17
CA PRO A 37 14.50 -21.94 11.22
C PRO A 37 13.17 -21.19 11.22
N LEU A 38 12.06 -21.93 11.33
CA LEU A 38 10.72 -21.37 11.38
C LEU A 38 10.12 -21.47 12.80
N PRO A 39 9.34 -20.47 13.24
CA PRO A 39 8.69 -20.53 14.55
C PRO A 39 7.67 -21.67 14.66
N LYS A 40 7.59 -22.29 15.83
CA LYS A 40 6.71 -23.45 16.11
C LYS A 40 5.22 -23.10 16.12
N ASP A 41 4.90 -21.81 16.29
CA ASP A 41 3.53 -21.30 16.37
C ASP A 41 2.79 -21.33 15.02
N GLY A 42 3.50 -21.62 13.92
CA GLY A 42 2.92 -21.84 12.60
C GLY A 42 2.17 -20.61 12.09
N MET A 43 0.90 -20.78 11.69
CA MET A 43 0.10 -19.66 11.18
C MET A 43 -0.09 -18.51 12.18
N ALA A 44 0.03 -18.75 13.49
CA ALA A 44 -0.03 -17.66 14.47
C ALA A 44 1.13 -16.66 14.28
N THR A 45 2.29 -17.10 13.80
CA THR A 45 3.42 -16.23 13.41
C THR A 45 3.04 -15.28 12.26
N VAL A 46 2.29 -15.79 11.28
CA VAL A 46 1.81 -14.98 10.13
C VAL A 46 0.80 -13.94 10.60
N VAL A 47 -0.11 -14.32 11.49
CA VAL A 47 -1.11 -13.41 12.08
C VAL A 47 -0.46 -12.36 12.98
N ALA A 48 0.54 -12.74 13.77
CA ALA A 48 1.22 -11.88 14.72
C ALA A 48 2.13 -10.84 14.06
N ASN A 49 2.32 -10.86 12.74
CA ASN A 49 3.22 -9.92 12.08
C ASN A 49 2.79 -8.46 12.28
N TYR A 50 3.76 -7.58 12.53
CA TYR A 50 3.49 -6.15 12.62
C TYR A 50 2.94 -5.59 11.30
N ASP A 51 1.87 -4.78 11.28
CA ASP A 51 1.09 -4.23 12.42
C ASP A 51 -0.27 -4.93 12.59
N GLY A 52 -0.45 -6.15 12.06
CA GLY A 52 -1.72 -6.88 11.99
C GLY A 52 -2.53 -6.90 13.30
N PRO A 53 -1.96 -7.35 14.42
CA PRO A 53 -2.67 -7.40 15.70
C PRO A 53 -3.25 -6.05 16.16
N LEU A 54 -2.61 -4.93 15.81
CA LEU A 54 -3.10 -3.58 16.12
C LEU A 54 -4.36 -3.24 15.31
N PHE A 55 -4.43 -3.69 14.05
CA PHE A 55 -5.67 -3.59 13.26
C PHE A 55 -6.80 -4.46 13.81
N LEU A 56 -6.50 -5.60 14.45
CA LEU A 56 -7.51 -6.42 15.13
C LEU A 56 -8.13 -5.69 16.32
N VAL A 57 -7.32 -4.95 17.10
CA VAL A 57 -7.84 -4.11 18.19
C VAL A 57 -8.84 -3.12 17.63
N VAL A 58 -8.48 -2.37 16.59
CA VAL A 58 -9.39 -1.40 15.97
C VAL A 58 -10.62 -2.07 15.37
N ALA A 59 -10.49 -3.25 14.78
CA ALA A 59 -11.63 -3.99 14.23
C ALA A 59 -12.63 -4.38 15.33
N LYS A 60 -12.16 -4.67 16.54
CA LYS A 60 -12.98 -5.06 17.68
C LYS A 60 -13.53 -3.90 18.48
N THR A 61 -12.73 -2.87 18.73
CA THR A 61 -13.11 -1.74 19.59
C THR A 61 -13.66 -0.56 18.81
N PHE A 62 -13.31 -0.44 17.53
CA PHE A 62 -13.59 0.74 16.70
C PHE A 62 -13.19 2.04 17.41
N TYR A 63 -11.98 2.03 17.98
CA TYR A 63 -11.35 3.13 18.74
C TYR A 63 -11.97 3.46 20.10
N ASP A 64 -12.94 2.68 20.59
CA ASP A 64 -13.54 2.89 21.91
C ASP A 64 -12.50 2.74 23.05
N PRO A 65 -12.16 3.82 23.79
CA PRO A 65 -11.20 3.80 24.89
C PRO A 65 -11.53 2.85 26.03
N SER A 66 -12.80 2.50 26.21
CA SER A 66 -13.25 1.60 27.29
C SER A 66 -12.92 0.13 26.99
N LEU A 67 -12.65 -0.21 25.72
CA LEU A 67 -12.42 -1.58 25.27
C LEU A 67 -10.95 -1.88 24.94
N THR A 68 -10.15 -0.87 24.63
CA THR A 68 -8.73 -0.97 24.24
C THR A 68 -7.81 -1.41 25.38
N GLY A 69 -8.20 -1.18 26.64
CA GLY A 69 -7.46 -1.64 27.82
C GLY A 69 -7.39 -3.16 27.99
N ASN A 70 -8.22 -3.91 27.26
CA ASN A 70 -8.28 -5.37 27.33
C ASN A 70 -7.16 -6.09 26.55
N TYR A 71 -6.28 -5.35 25.88
CA TYR A 71 -5.21 -5.91 25.03
C TYR A 71 -3.84 -5.68 25.65
N SER A 72 -2.98 -6.71 25.62
CA SER A 72 -1.67 -6.73 26.29
C SER A 72 -0.56 -5.93 25.59
N PHE A 73 -0.91 -4.91 24.79
CA PHE A 73 0.08 -4.12 24.03
C PHE A 73 0.63 -2.91 24.79
N GLY A 74 -0.05 -2.46 25.87
CA GLY A 74 0.42 -1.35 26.70
C GLY A 74 0.49 0.01 25.96
N LEU A 75 -0.31 0.17 24.90
CA LEU A 75 -0.32 1.37 24.06
C LEU A 75 -1.46 2.32 24.48
N PRO A 76 -1.24 3.65 24.41
CA PRO A 76 -2.29 4.63 24.68
C PRO A 76 -3.39 4.57 23.61
N ASN A 77 -4.59 5.06 23.94
CA ASN A 77 -5.76 4.96 23.06
C ASN A 77 -5.54 5.67 21.72
N GLU A 78 -4.85 6.81 21.77
CA GLU A 78 -4.51 7.65 20.63
C GLU A 78 -3.60 6.93 19.63
N TYR A 79 -2.81 5.94 20.07
CA TYR A 79 -1.94 5.15 19.20
C TYR A 79 -2.74 4.44 18.09
N TYR A 80 -3.93 3.94 18.43
CA TYR A 80 -4.78 3.25 17.46
C TYR A 80 -5.30 4.18 16.36
N ALA A 81 -5.28 5.51 16.54
CA ALA A 81 -5.63 6.47 15.48
C ALA A 81 -4.65 6.43 14.28
N ALA A 82 -3.47 5.82 14.41
CA ALA A 82 -2.59 5.54 13.25
C ALA A 82 -3.17 4.49 12.29
N HIS A 83 -4.16 3.69 12.73
CA HIS A 83 -4.73 2.57 12.01
C HIS A 83 -6.10 2.96 11.45
N PHE A 84 -6.11 3.52 10.23
CA PHE A 84 -7.30 4.08 9.59
C PHE A 84 -8.43 3.05 9.36
N PRO A 85 -9.69 3.49 9.30
CA PRO A 85 -10.84 2.63 9.61
C PRO A 85 -11.23 1.62 8.54
N LEU A 86 -10.90 1.81 7.26
CA LEU A 86 -11.47 0.97 6.21
C LEU A 86 -11.07 -0.50 6.35
N TYR A 87 -9.80 -0.78 6.61
CA TYR A 87 -9.32 -2.15 6.75
C TYR A 87 -9.87 -2.85 8.01
N PRO A 88 -9.80 -2.25 9.23
CA PRO A 88 -10.50 -2.76 10.41
C PRO A 88 -11.99 -3.04 10.21
N LEU A 89 -12.71 -2.16 9.51
CA LEU A 89 -14.13 -2.36 9.22
C LEU A 89 -14.37 -3.59 8.32
N LEU A 90 -13.51 -3.80 7.32
CA LEU A 90 -13.58 -5.00 6.49
C LEU A 90 -13.25 -6.28 7.27
N ILE A 91 -12.29 -6.22 8.21
CA ILE A 91 -12.00 -7.33 9.12
C ILE A 91 -13.24 -7.66 9.95
N ARG A 92 -13.83 -6.65 10.58
CA ARG A 92 -15.04 -6.80 11.39
C ARG A 92 -16.21 -7.36 10.59
N LEU A 93 -16.34 -6.98 9.32
CA LEU A 93 -17.38 -7.49 8.43
C LEU A 93 -17.18 -8.98 8.07
N LEU A 94 -15.94 -9.43 7.92
CA LEU A 94 -15.62 -10.81 7.53
C LEU A 94 -15.33 -11.75 8.73
N SER A 95 -15.18 -11.20 9.93
CA SER A 95 -14.92 -11.99 11.14
C SER A 95 -16.00 -13.04 11.47
N PRO A 96 -17.29 -12.85 11.16
CA PRO A 96 -18.29 -13.91 11.37
C PRO A 96 -18.04 -15.20 10.55
N ILE A 97 -17.21 -15.14 9.50
CA ILE A 97 -16.94 -16.28 8.62
C ILE A 97 -15.73 -17.11 9.10
N THR A 98 -14.71 -16.45 9.65
CA THR A 98 -13.39 -17.07 9.89
C THR A 98 -12.77 -16.75 11.26
N GLY A 99 -13.43 -15.93 12.08
CA GLY A 99 -12.82 -15.31 13.27
C GLY A 99 -11.99 -14.08 12.90
N TYR A 100 -11.64 -13.23 13.87
CA TYR A 100 -10.94 -11.97 13.60
C TYR A 100 -9.54 -12.16 12.99
N PRO A 101 -8.68 -13.07 13.50
CA PRO A 101 -7.34 -13.28 12.95
C PRO A 101 -7.33 -13.72 11.48
N TYR A 102 -8.18 -14.69 11.12
CA TYR A 102 -8.23 -15.17 9.74
C TYR A 102 -9.04 -14.25 8.83
N ALA A 103 -10.00 -13.49 9.35
CA ALA A 103 -10.66 -12.43 8.59
C ALA A 103 -9.67 -11.36 8.16
N MET A 104 -8.70 -11.01 9.02
CA MET A 104 -7.61 -10.11 8.65
C MET A 104 -6.78 -10.64 7.48
N LEU A 105 -6.33 -11.89 7.54
CA LEU A 105 -5.61 -12.51 6.43
C LEU A 105 -6.47 -12.61 5.16
N LEU A 106 -7.76 -12.91 5.30
CA LEU A 106 -8.71 -12.98 4.20
C LEU A 106 -8.90 -11.60 3.53
N VAL A 107 -9.08 -10.52 4.30
CA VAL A 107 -9.19 -9.16 3.77
C VAL A 107 -7.93 -8.77 3.02
N THR A 108 -6.74 -9.06 3.57
CA THR A 108 -5.45 -8.84 2.90
C THR A 108 -5.37 -9.62 1.58
N ALA A 109 -5.73 -10.91 1.57
CA ALA A 109 -5.72 -11.73 0.36
C ALA A 109 -6.67 -11.20 -0.72
N LEU A 110 -7.91 -10.85 -0.34
CA LEU A 110 -8.92 -10.27 -1.26
C LEU A 110 -8.46 -8.92 -1.82
N SER A 111 -7.91 -8.06 -0.95
CA SER A 111 -7.34 -6.78 -1.35
C SER A 111 -6.13 -6.95 -2.27
N SER A 112 -5.36 -8.01 -2.08
CA SER A 112 -4.25 -8.34 -2.96
C SER A 112 -4.70 -8.80 -4.35
N ILE A 113 -5.75 -9.63 -4.44
CA ILE A 113 -6.39 -9.96 -5.72
C ILE A 113 -6.83 -8.67 -6.41
N LEU A 114 -7.47 -7.76 -5.66
CA LEU A 114 -7.94 -6.48 -6.20
C LEU A 114 -6.79 -5.60 -6.70
N ALA A 115 -5.68 -5.51 -5.96
CA ALA A 115 -4.50 -4.76 -6.36
C ALA A 115 -3.89 -5.31 -7.65
N ILE A 116 -3.74 -6.63 -7.75
CA ILE A 116 -3.17 -7.30 -8.93
C ILE A 116 -4.12 -7.19 -10.12
N TYR A 117 -5.44 -7.25 -9.90
CA TYR A 117 -6.42 -7.00 -10.95
C TYR A 117 -6.34 -5.58 -11.51
N PHE A 118 -6.34 -4.56 -10.66
CA PHE A 118 -6.20 -3.19 -11.13
C PHE A 118 -4.83 -2.91 -11.75
N PHE A 119 -3.77 -3.53 -11.24
CA PHE A 119 -2.45 -3.49 -11.87
C PHE A 119 -2.49 -4.08 -13.29
N TYR A 120 -3.08 -5.27 -13.47
CA TYR A 120 -3.24 -5.89 -14.79
C TYR A 120 -4.01 -5.01 -15.78
N LEU A 121 -5.08 -4.35 -15.32
CA LEU A 121 -5.82 -3.40 -16.16
C LEU A 121 -4.98 -2.16 -16.50
N PHE A 122 -4.25 -1.64 -15.52
CA PHE A 122 -3.43 -0.44 -15.65
C PHE A 122 -2.24 -0.67 -16.59
N ILE A 123 -1.49 -1.75 -16.40
CA ILE A 123 -0.22 -2.00 -17.11
C ILE A 123 -0.44 -2.27 -18.60
N GLN A 124 -1.61 -2.78 -19.01
CA GLN A 124 -1.97 -2.99 -20.42
C GLN A 124 -1.91 -1.72 -21.29
N ASN A 125 -1.88 -0.53 -20.69
CA ASN A 125 -1.70 0.73 -21.44
C ASN A 125 -0.23 1.00 -21.80
N TYR A 126 0.72 0.22 -21.26
CA TYR A 126 2.17 0.44 -21.38
C TYR A 126 2.90 -0.73 -22.07
N ILE A 127 2.23 -1.87 -22.27
CA ILE A 127 2.83 -3.07 -22.85
C ILE A 127 1.87 -3.76 -23.81
N GLU A 128 2.44 -4.66 -24.64
CA GLU A 128 1.64 -5.56 -25.45
C GLU A 128 0.83 -6.54 -24.58
N LYS A 129 -0.36 -6.90 -25.05
CA LYS A 129 -1.28 -7.81 -24.32
C LYS A 129 -0.65 -9.16 -23.97
N LYS A 130 0.27 -9.66 -24.80
CA LYS A 130 0.96 -10.94 -24.59
C LYS A 130 1.84 -10.94 -23.33
N ASP A 131 2.37 -9.78 -22.95
CA ASP A 131 3.27 -9.62 -21.81
C ASP A 131 2.54 -9.22 -20.52
N ALA A 132 1.25 -8.86 -20.60
CA ALA A 132 0.48 -8.36 -19.46
C ALA A 132 0.41 -9.33 -18.28
N LEU A 133 0.20 -10.63 -18.55
CA LEU A 133 0.20 -11.65 -17.49
C LEU A 133 1.58 -11.86 -16.88
N TRP A 134 2.64 -11.82 -17.69
CA TRP A 134 4.02 -11.92 -17.20
C TRP A 134 4.34 -10.77 -16.24
N ILE A 135 4.11 -9.52 -16.66
CA ILE A 135 4.41 -8.35 -15.82
C ILE A 135 3.53 -8.33 -14.57
N THR A 136 2.29 -8.80 -14.66
CA THR A 136 1.40 -8.95 -13.50
C THR A 136 1.91 -10.00 -12.52
N LEU A 137 2.47 -11.11 -13.00
CA LEU A 137 3.14 -12.11 -12.16
C LEU A 137 4.39 -11.54 -11.50
N VAL A 138 5.21 -10.79 -12.23
CA VAL A 138 6.38 -10.12 -11.65
C VAL A 138 5.95 -9.16 -10.54
N PHE A 139 4.91 -8.34 -10.78
CA PHE A 139 4.37 -7.44 -9.77
C PHE A 139 3.80 -8.19 -8.57
N SER A 140 3.29 -9.41 -8.71
CA SER A 140 2.79 -10.17 -7.55
C SER A 140 3.90 -10.71 -6.64
N LEU A 141 5.17 -10.63 -7.08
CA LEU A 141 6.36 -11.17 -6.42
C LEU A 141 7.38 -10.09 -6.02
N LEU A 142 7.51 -9.02 -6.81
CA LEU A 142 8.56 -8.00 -6.68
C LEU A 142 7.95 -6.61 -6.42
N PRO A 143 8.49 -5.83 -5.47
CA PRO A 143 9.62 -6.15 -4.57
C PRO A 143 9.26 -7.22 -3.54
N ALA A 144 10.25 -7.89 -2.95
CA ALA A 144 9.98 -8.94 -1.96
C ALA A 144 9.15 -8.43 -0.77
N ARG A 145 9.33 -7.16 -0.37
CA ARG A 145 8.50 -6.52 0.66
C ARG A 145 7.01 -6.52 0.30
N TRP A 146 6.66 -6.36 -0.98
CA TRP A 146 5.28 -6.46 -1.44
C TRP A 146 4.71 -7.87 -1.24
N LEU A 147 5.48 -8.92 -1.57
CA LEU A 147 5.10 -10.31 -1.32
C LEU A 147 4.90 -10.59 0.18
N ILE A 148 5.71 -9.98 1.05
CA ILE A 148 5.57 -10.12 2.50
C ILE A 148 4.27 -9.47 2.99
N VAL A 149 4.04 -8.18 2.70
CA VAL A 149 2.89 -7.45 3.25
C VAL A 149 1.55 -7.96 2.72
N ARG A 150 1.52 -8.57 1.53
CA ARG A 150 0.33 -9.26 1.01
C ARG A 150 0.11 -10.66 1.58
N SER A 151 1.05 -11.17 2.37
CA SER A 151 1.02 -12.50 2.99
C SER A 151 0.87 -12.46 4.52
N VAL A 152 0.73 -11.28 5.12
CA VAL A 152 0.48 -11.09 6.56
C VAL A 152 -0.69 -10.13 6.77
N GLY A 153 -1.15 -9.95 8.01
CA GLY A 153 -2.19 -8.97 8.32
C GLY A 153 -1.71 -7.55 8.07
N SER A 154 -1.98 -6.99 6.90
CA SER A 154 -1.55 -5.63 6.54
C SER A 154 -2.53 -4.91 5.63
N THR A 155 -2.50 -3.57 5.71
CA THR A 155 -3.35 -2.64 4.95
C THR A 155 -2.80 -2.34 3.56
N GLU A 156 -1.51 -2.60 3.35
CA GLU A 156 -0.75 -2.25 2.17
C GLU A 156 -1.44 -2.74 0.89
N PRO A 157 -1.96 -3.98 0.80
CA PRO A 157 -2.66 -4.42 -0.40
C PRO A 157 -3.94 -3.64 -0.71
N LEU A 158 -4.71 -3.28 0.32
CA LEU A 158 -5.93 -2.48 0.15
C LEU A 158 -5.58 -1.06 -0.31
N PHE A 159 -4.52 -0.49 0.29
CA PHE A 159 -4.04 0.83 -0.08
C PHE A 159 -3.52 0.85 -1.53
N LEU A 160 -2.71 -0.14 -1.93
CA LEU A 160 -2.25 -0.25 -3.31
C LEU A 160 -3.41 -0.45 -4.29
N ALA A 161 -4.38 -1.31 -3.98
CA ALA A 161 -5.55 -1.52 -4.83
C ALA A 161 -6.32 -0.22 -5.09
N THR A 162 -6.58 0.56 -4.05
CA THR A 162 -7.34 1.81 -4.13
C THR A 162 -6.55 2.92 -4.85
N ILE A 163 -5.23 3.00 -4.65
CA ILE A 163 -4.33 3.92 -5.37
C ILE A 163 -4.29 3.60 -6.87
N ILE A 164 -4.04 2.35 -7.26
CA ILE A 164 -3.98 1.94 -8.67
C ILE A 164 -5.33 2.15 -9.34
N ALA A 165 -6.43 1.76 -8.69
CA ALA A 165 -7.78 1.97 -9.21
C ALA A 165 -8.09 3.45 -9.43
N SER A 166 -7.75 4.31 -8.46
CA SER A 166 -7.97 5.75 -8.56
C SER A 166 -7.25 6.33 -9.79
N LEU A 167 -5.95 6.04 -9.93
CA LEU A 167 -5.15 6.54 -11.06
C LEU A 167 -5.60 5.93 -12.39
N TYR A 168 -5.92 4.64 -12.43
CA TYR A 168 -6.46 3.98 -13.64
C TYR A 168 -7.74 4.65 -14.15
N TYR A 169 -8.67 5.01 -13.26
CA TYR A 169 -9.89 5.71 -13.64
C TYR A 169 -9.65 7.19 -13.96
N PHE A 170 -8.71 7.83 -13.27
CA PHE A 170 -8.31 9.21 -13.57
C PHE A 170 -7.78 9.33 -14.99
N LYS A 171 -6.88 8.43 -15.42
CA LYS A 171 -6.34 8.39 -16.79
C LYS A 171 -7.40 8.11 -17.85
N GLN A 172 -8.44 7.36 -17.50
CA GLN A 172 -9.62 7.16 -18.37
C GLN A 172 -10.61 8.33 -18.36
N LYS A 173 -10.29 9.44 -17.69
CA LYS A 173 -11.17 10.61 -17.51
C LYS A 173 -12.48 10.28 -16.78
N LYS A 174 -12.51 9.19 -16.01
CA LYS A 174 -13.66 8.78 -15.17
C LYS A 174 -13.47 9.31 -13.75
N TYR A 175 -13.48 10.64 -13.62
CA TYR A 175 -13.06 11.34 -12.40
C TYR A 175 -13.89 10.99 -11.16
N LEU A 176 -15.20 10.73 -11.29
CA LEU A 176 -16.02 10.30 -10.16
C LEU A 176 -15.53 8.98 -9.58
N LEU A 177 -15.24 7.99 -10.43
CA LEU A 177 -14.67 6.71 -9.98
C LEU A 177 -13.28 6.93 -9.39
N ALA A 178 -12.44 7.78 -10.00
CA ALA A 178 -11.14 8.13 -9.44
C ALA A 178 -11.26 8.71 -8.02
N GLY A 179 -12.21 9.62 -7.83
CA GLY A 179 -12.55 10.22 -6.53
C GLY A 179 -13.05 9.22 -5.50
N VAL A 180 -13.95 8.31 -5.88
CA VAL A 180 -14.45 7.24 -5.00
C VAL A 180 -13.31 6.32 -4.56
N TRP A 181 -12.47 5.86 -5.48
CA TRP A 181 -11.30 5.03 -5.12
C TRP A 181 -10.26 5.81 -4.32
N GLY A 182 -10.10 7.10 -4.56
CA GLY A 182 -9.23 7.97 -3.76
C GLY A 182 -9.77 8.22 -2.35
N LEU A 183 -11.09 8.34 -2.18
CA LEU A 183 -11.74 8.35 -0.87
C LEU A 183 -11.43 7.05 -0.12
N LEU A 184 -11.58 5.90 -0.77
CA LEU A 184 -11.25 4.61 -0.15
C LEU A 184 -9.76 4.51 0.22
N ALA A 185 -8.86 5.03 -0.63
CA ALA A 185 -7.43 5.12 -0.30
C ALA A 185 -7.21 5.98 0.95
N GLN A 186 -7.89 7.13 1.04
CA GLN A 186 -7.82 8.02 2.19
C GLN A 186 -8.37 7.39 3.47
N LEU A 187 -9.41 6.57 3.39
CA LEU A 187 -9.95 5.81 4.52
C LEU A 187 -9.07 4.60 4.90
N THR A 188 -8.07 4.25 4.08
CA THR A 188 -7.17 3.12 4.33
C THR A 188 -5.88 3.56 5.00
N LYS A 189 -5.24 4.65 4.55
CA LYS A 189 -4.01 5.20 5.15
C LYS A 189 -3.92 6.71 4.93
N SER A 190 -3.24 7.41 5.85
CA SER A 190 -3.02 8.86 5.78
C SER A 190 -2.35 9.35 4.47
N PRO A 191 -1.37 8.65 3.84
CA PRO A 191 -0.76 9.11 2.59
C PRO A 191 -1.72 9.10 1.38
N GLY A 192 -2.95 8.60 1.52
CA GLY A 192 -3.98 8.69 0.49
C GLY A 192 -4.24 10.13 0.04
N ILE A 193 -4.01 11.12 0.90
CA ILE A 193 -4.18 12.55 0.57
C ILE A 193 -3.25 13.01 -0.54
N LEU A 194 -2.11 12.33 -0.75
CA LEU A 194 -1.15 12.67 -1.79
C LEU A 194 -1.73 12.47 -3.20
N LEU A 195 -2.74 11.60 -3.38
CA LEU A 195 -3.51 11.52 -4.63
C LEU A 195 -4.19 12.85 -4.96
N PHE A 196 -4.81 13.49 -3.96
CA PHE A 196 -5.51 14.76 -4.16
C PHE A 196 -4.54 15.85 -4.61
N ILE A 197 -3.38 15.95 -3.94
CA ILE A 197 -2.32 16.88 -4.32
C ILE A 197 -1.87 16.60 -5.76
N ALA A 198 -1.60 15.34 -6.11
CA ALA A 198 -1.22 14.97 -7.46
C ALA A 198 -2.28 15.32 -8.52
N TYR A 199 -3.56 15.10 -8.23
CA TYR A 199 -4.65 15.45 -9.14
C TYR A 199 -4.82 16.96 -9.29
N ILE A 200 -4.59 17.76 -8.25
CA ILE A 200 -4.52 19.21 -8.37
C ILE A 200 -3.44 19.59 -9.39
N PHE A 201 -2.21 19.10 -9.23
CA PHE A 201 -1.13 19.44 -10.15
C PHE A 201 -1.40 18.94 -11.59
N ALA A 202 -1.85 17.70 -11.75
CA ALA A 202 -2.20 17.16 -13.07
C ALA A 202 -3.33 17.95 -13.75
N PHE A 203 -4.27 18.50 -12.98
CA PHE A 203 -5.39 19.28 -13.48
C PHE A 203 -5.04 20.74 -13.79
N PHE A 204 -4.31 21.40 -12.89
CA PHE A 204 -4.04 22.84 -12.98
C PHE A 204 -2.76 23.19 -13.74
N TYR A 205 -1.77 22.30 -13.80
CA TYR A 205 -0.52 22.57 -14.51
C TYR A 205 -0.71 22.89 -16.00
N PRO A 206 -1.52 22.13 -16.78
CA PRO A 206 -1.81 22.48 -18.17
C PRO A 206 -2.48 23.86 -18.30
N ARG A 207 -3.40 24.18 -17.39
CA ARG A 207 -4.12 25.45 -17.38
C ARG A 207 -3.21 26.64 -17.06
N LEU A 208 -2.27 26.49 -16.12
CA LEU A 208 -1.29 27.54 -15.81
C LEU A 208 -0.39 27.85 -17.00
N LYS A 209 -0.02 26.82 -17.78
CA LYS A 209 0.74 26.99 -19.01
C LYS A 209 -0.07 27.72 -20.08
N GLU A 210 -1.33 27.33 -20.28
CA GLU A 210 -2.26 28.00 -21.21
C GLU A 210 -2.50 29.48 -20.83
N LEU A 211 -2.59 29.81 -19.54
CA LEU A 211 -2.75 31.19 -19.06
C LEU A 211 -1.49 32.05 -19.24
N GLY A 212 -0.30 31.44 -19.14
CA GLY A 212 0.97 32.11 -19.42
C GLY A 212 1.16 32.42 -20.91
N ASP A 213 0.66 31.55 -21.79
CA ASP A 213 0.69 31.73 -23.25
C ASP A 213 -0.45 32.66 -23.75
N HIS A 214 -1.61 32.64 -23.08
CA HIS A 214 -2.78 33.49 -23.39
C HIS A 214 -3.51 33.95 -22.11
N PRO A 215 -3.32 35.20 -21.64
CA PRO A 215 -3.95 35.72 -20.44
C PRO A 215 -5.42 36.07 -20.71
N ALA A 216 -6.28 35.07 -20.76
CA ALA A 216 -7.72 35.27 -20.86
C ALA A 216 -8.42 34.75 -19.62
N ASN A 217 -9.30 35.59 -19.06
CA ASN A 217 -10.31 35.32 -18.03
C ASN A 217 -11.26 34.18 -18.47
N THR A 218 -10.76 32.96 -18.58
CA THR A 218 -11.55 31.80 -18.97
C THR A 218 -12.27 31.27 -17.72
N PRO A 219 -13.61 31.41 -17.64
CA PRO A 219 -14.36 30.94 -16.50
C PRO A 219 -14.24 29.41 -16.36
N PHE A 220 -14.38 28.91 -15.14
CA PHE A 220 -14.40 27.47 -14.87
C PHE A 220 -15.59 26.83 -15.61
N LYS A 221 -15.32 26.03 -16.64
CA LYS A 221 -16.38 25.30 -17.35
C LYS A 221 -17.06 24.31 -16.39
N GLN A 222 -18.36 24.06 -16.59
CA GLN A 222 -19.11 23.11 -15.75
C GLN A 222 -18.49 21.70 -15.74
N SER A 223 -17.88 21.27 -16.85
CA SER A 223 -17.13 20.01 -16.93
C SER A 223 -15.94 20.00 -15.97
N GLU A 224 -15.19 21.10 -15.90
CA GLU A 224 -14.04 21.27 -15.02
C GLU A 224 -14.46 21.28 -13.54
N LEU A 225 -15.60 21.91 -13.23
CA LEU A 225 -16.17 21.89 -11.88
C LEU A 225 -16.55 20.46 -11.46
N LYS A 226 -17.22 19.69 -12.34
CA LYS A 226 -17.58 18.29 -12.05
C LYS A 226 -16.34 17.41 -11.78
N LYS A 227 -15.26 17.62 -12.56
CA LYS A 227 -13.97 16.93 -12.34
C LYS A 227 -13.40 17.27 -10.97
N PHE A 228 -13.36 18.56 -10.63
CA PHE A 228 -12.85 19.05 -9.35
C PHE A 228 -13.67 18.54 -8.15
N LEU A 229 -15.00 18.60 -8.24
CA LEU A 229 -15.90 18.05 -7.23
C LEU A 229 -15.71 16.54 -7.03
N SER A 230 -15.39 15.81 -8.11
CA SER A 230 -15.11 14.37 -8.02
C SER A 230 -13.86 14.08 -7.19
N ILE A 231 -12.77 14.83 -7.38
CA ILE A 231 -11.52 14.61 -6.63
C ILE A 231 -11.59 15.13 -5.19
N LEU A 232 -12.53 16.03 -4.86
CA LEU A 232 -12.81 16.45 -3.47
C LEU A 232 -13.35 15.34 -2.56
N LEU A 233 -13.76 14.20 -3.12
CA LEU A 233 -14.09 13.01 -2.35
C LEU A 233 -12.88 12.50 -1.52
N ILE A 234 -11.64 12.76 -1.96
CA ILE A 234 -10.43 12.35 -1.25
C ILE A 234 -10.29 13.10 0.08
N PRO A 235 -10.19 14.45 0.12
CA PRO A 235 -10.14 15.16 1.40
C PRO A 235 -11.41 14.99 2.24
N PHE A 236 -12.58 14.76 1.61
CA PHE A 236 -13.78 14.38 2.35
C PHE A 236 -13.58 13.08 3.15
N GLY A 237 -12.91 12.07 2.58
CA GLY A 237 -12.54 10.86 3.31
C GLY A 237 -11.69 11.15 4.56
N LEU A 238 -10.77 12.11 4.49
CA LEU A 238 -9.95 12.51 5.64
C LEU A 238 -10.79 13.19 6.72
N ILE A 239 -11.72 14.06 6.32
CA ILE A 239 -12.67 14.71 7.25
C ILE A 239 -13.51 13.66 7.96
N VAL A 240 -13.98 12.62 7.26
CA VAL A 240 -14.72 11.51 7.88
C VAL A 240 -13.87 10.81 8.95
N VAL A 241 -12.60 10.54 8.67
CA VAL A 241 -11.68 9.90 9.64
C VAL A 241 -11.50 10.77 10.88
N PHE A 242 -11.23 12.07 10.72
CA PHE A 242 -11.09 12.98 11.85
C PHE A 242 -12.38 13.13 12.66
N PHE A 243 -13.53 13.12 11.98
CA PHE A 243 -14.82 13.14 12.65
C PHE A 243 -15.05 11.87 13.49
N ILE A 244 -14.65 10.70 13.00
CA ILE A 244 -14.66 9.45 13.78
C ILE A 244 -13.81 9.61 15.04
N TYR A 245 -12.59 10.15 14.93
CA TYR A 245 -11.72 10.38 16.09
C TYR A 245 -12.33 11.38 17.07
N LYS A 246 -12.97 12.44 16.59
CA LYS A 246 -13.67 13.38 17.47
C LYS A 246 -14.79 12.71 18.26
N ILE A 247 -15.50 11.75 17.68
CA ILE A 247 -16.56 11.02 18.40
C ILE A 247 -15.96 10.01 19.38
N GLN A 248 -14.99 9.19 18.94
CA GLN A 248 -14.51 8.05 19.73
C GLN A 248 -13.47 8.44 20.80
N LEU A 249 -12.57 9.36 20.45
CA LEU A 249 -11.42 9.74 21.27
C LEU A 249 -11.58 11.15 21.87
N ASN A 250 -12.67 11.85 21.55
CA ASN A 250 -12.87 13.27 21.84
C ASN A 250 -11.77 14.20 21.27
N ASP A 251 -10.98 13.70 20.32
CA ASP A 251 -9.84 14.39 19.72
C ASP A 251 -9.93 14.35 18.20
N LEU A 252 -10.11 15.52 17.57
CA LEU A 252 -10.20 15.65 16.12
C LEU A 252 -8.87 15.30 15.43
N PHE A 253 -7.75 15.53 16.11
CA PHE A 253 -6.39 15.39 15.59
C PHE A 253 -5.66 14.18 16.19
N ALA A 254 -6.39 13.20 16.71
CA ALA A 254 -5.82 12.02 17.40
C ALA A 254 -4.70 11.32 16.62
N TYR A 255 -4.79 11.28 15.29
CA TYR A 255 -3.71 10.76 14.43
C TYR A 255 -2.35 11.44 14.71
N PHE A 256 -2.33 12.77 14.87
CA PHE A 256 -1.12 13.54 15.17
C PHE A 256 -0.62 13.38 16.59
N HIS A 257 -1.46 12.86 17.50
CA HIS A 257 -1.11 12.53 18.87
C HIS A 257 -0.83 11.04 19.08
N SER A 258 -0.86 10.23 18.01
CA SER A 258 -0.63 8.77 18.06
C SER A 258 0.82 8.36 18.38
N GLY A 259 1.70 9.32 18.70
CA GLY A 259 3.08 9.09 19.07
C GLY A 259 3.96 8.79 17.86
N ASP A 260 4.81 7.77 17.99
CA ASP A 260 5.86 7.40 17.03
C ASP A 260 5.34 6.70 15.76
N ASN A 261 4.12 7.01 15.32
CA ASN A 261 3.57 6.52 14.06
C ASN A 261 3.77 7.52 12.90
N ILE A 262 4.20 8.74 13.21
CA ILE A 262 4.49 9.79 12.24
C ILE A 262 6.01 9.90 12.09
N HIS A 263 6.56 9.11 11.18
CA HIS A 263 7.99 9.14 10.86
C HIS A 263 8.37 10.22 9.85
N LEU A 264 7.59 11.30 9.75
CA LEU A 264 7.84 12.42 8.83
C LEU A 264 8.61 13.53 9.54
N PHE A 265 9.75 13.92 8.98
CA PHE A 265 10.62 14.95 9.52
C PHE A 265 10.58 16.22 8.67
N ILE A 266 11.03 17.34 9.25
CA ILE A 266 11.07 18.62 8.54
C ILE A 266 12.18 18.63 7.48
N LEU A 267 13.33 18.01 7.79
CA LEU A 267 14.46 17.90 6.87
C LEU A 267 14.38 16.57 6.13
N PRO A 268 14.68 16.53 4.82
CA PRO A 268 14.78 15.27 4.10
C PRO A 268 16.03 14.50 4.55
N PHE A 269 16.08 13.21 4.22
CA PHE A 269 17.22 12.31 4.41
C PHE A 269 17.60 12.04 5.87
N GLN A 270 16.70 12.32 6.83
CA GLN A 270 16.93 11.99 8.25
C GLN A 270 17.08 10.48 8.50
N ILE A 271 16.67 9.64 7.56
CA ILE A 271 16.93 8.20 7.58
C ILE A 271 18.43 7.82 7.57
N PHE A 272 19.34 8.75 7.27
CA PHE A 272 20.79 8.52 7.40
C PHE A 272 21.37 9.04 8.72
N ASN A 273 20.53 9.65 9.55
CA ASN A 273 20.90 10.06 10.89
C ASN A 273 20.63 8.90 11.86
N TYR A 274 21.67 8.15 12.23
CA TYR A 274 21.58 6.97 13.11
C TYR A 274 20.97 7.26 14.49
N SER A 275 20.97 8.53 14.92
CA SER A 275 20.36 8.96 16.20
C SER A 275 18.84 9.01 16.16
N GLN A 276 18.23 8.90 14.97
CA GLN A 276 16.78 8.87 14.82
C GLN A 276 16.20 7.52 15.24
N SER A 277 14.98 7.56 15.79
CA SER A 277 14.19 6.37 16.06
C SER A 277 14.02 5.52 14.80
N TRP A 278 14.08 4.20 14.94
CA TRP A 278 13.86 3.23 13.85
C TRP A 278 14.87 3.25 12.70
N VAL A 279 16.00 3.96 12.81
CA VAL A 279 17.03 3.99 11.76
C VAL A 279 18.15 2.99 12.06
N GLY A 280 18.82 3.14 13.20
CA GLY A 280 19.99 2.35 13.57
C GLY A 280 21.18 2.55 12.61
N THR A 281 22.11 1.60 12.61
CA THR A 281 23.32 1.64 11.76
C THR A 281 23.37 0.52 10.71
N PHE A 282 22.29 -0.23 10.55
CA PHE A 282 22.26 -1.46 9.76
C PHE A 282 21.94 -1.20 8.27
N TRP A 283 22.87 -1.57 7.38
CA TRP A 283 22.69 -1.75 5.92
C TRP A 283 21.78 -0.72 5.21
N LEU A 284 22.05 0.58 5.35
CA LEU A 284 21.24 1.65 4.73
C LEU A 284 21.35 1.73 3.20
N GLU A 285 22.22 0.94 2.57
CA GLU A 285 22.44 0.90 1.12
C GLU A 285 21.15 0.61 0.33
N GLU A 286 20.26 -0.24 0.87
CA GLU A 286 18.98 -0.52 0.20
C GLU A 286 18.12 0.73 0.00
N ILE A 287 18.26 1.72 0.88
CA ILE A 287 17.50 2.97 0.83
C ILE A 287 17.99 3.81 -0.35
N ILE A 288 19.30 3.79 -0.61
CA ILE A 288 19.90 4.41 -1.79
C ILE A 288 19.31 3.77 -3.06
N PHE A 289 19.16 2.44 -3.11
CA PHE A 289 18.51 1.78 -4.24
C PHE A 289 17.03 2.17 -4.40
N VAL A 290 16.27 2.26 -3.31
CA VAL A 290 14.87 2.75 -3.39
C VAL A 290 14.81 4.16 -3.95
N TYR A 291 15.69 5.05 -3.50
CA TYR A 291 15.77 6.42 -4.01
C TYR A 291 16.19 6.47 -5.48
N LEU A 292 17.17 5.65 -5.87
CA LEU A 292 17.62 5.53 -7.25
C LEU A 292 16.48 5.10 -8.17
N PHE A 293 15.77 4.02 -7.84
CA PHE A 293 14.67 3.53 -8.68
C PHE A 293 13.48 4.48 -8.71
N GLY A 294 13.17 5.15 -7.59
CA GLY A 294 12.15 6.19 -7.53
C GLY A 294 12.48 7.38 -8.45
N LEU A 295 13.70 7.91 -8.37
CA LEU A 295 14.17 9.01 -9.22
C LEU A 295 14.23 8.62 -10.70
N LEU A 296 14.83 7.46 -11.03
CA LEU A 296 14.93 7.02 -12.41
C LEU A 296 13.54 6.76 -13.02
N GLY A 297 12.62 6.19 -12.25
CA GLY A 297 11.24 6.00 -12.70
C GLY A 297 10.52 7.32 -12.93
N LEU A 298 10.65 8.29 -12.02
CA LEU A 298 10.11 9.64 -12.22
C LEU A 298 10.67 10.30 -13.50
N ILE A 299 11.99 10.29 -13.68
CA ILE A 299 12.64 10.84 -14.88
C ILE A 299 12.13 10.15 -16.14
N LYS A 300 11.98 8.83 -16.12
CA LYS A 300 11.48 8.05 -17.25
C LYS A 300 10.02 8.39 -17.56
N LEU A 301 9.14 8.54 -16.55
CA LEU A 301 7.75 8.98 -16.74
C LEU A 301 7.67 10.38 -17.36
N VAL A 302 8.50 11.32 -16.91
CA VAL A 302 8.61 12.67 -17.51
C VAL A 302 9.07 12.58 -18.96
N LYS A 303 10.07 11.75 -19.28
CA LYS A 303 10.53 11.52 -20.66
C LYS A 303 9.45 10.92 -21.56
N LEU A 304 8.62 10.03 -21.00
CA LEU A 304 7.44 9.45 -21.67
C LEU A 304 6.28 10.45 -21.79
N LYS A 305 6.40 11.65 -21.21
CA LYS A 305 5.34 12.68 -21.14
C LYS A 305 4.07 12.21 -20.44
N ASP A 306 4.17 11.20 -19.57
CA ASP A 306 3.05 10.73 -18.74
C ASP A 306 2.95 11.58 -17.47
N TYR A 307 2.49 12.82 -17.63
CA TYR A 307 2.47 13.80 -16.54
C TYR A 307 1.50 13.44 -15.40
N ASP A 308 0.42 12.71 -15.68
CA ASP A 308 -0.51 12.25 -14.64
C ASP A 308 0.23 11.38 -13.61
N LEU A 309 1.02 10.42 -14.11
CA LEU A 309 1.81 9.54 -13.25
C LEU A 309 3.04 10.23 -12.70
N ALA A 310 3.70 11.09 -13.48
CA ALA A 310 4.88 11.82 -13.02
C ALA A 310 4.55 12.71 -11.82
N TRP A 311 3.39 13.39 -11.81
CA TRP A 311 2.95 14.16 -10.65
C TRP A 311 2.73 13.29 -9.42
N PHE A 312 1.99 12.18 -9.57
CA PHE A 312 1.74 11.27 -8.47
C PHE A 312 3.04 10.67 -7.92
N VAL A 313 3.85 10.06 -8.78
CA VAL A 313 5.13 9.46 -8.38
C VAL A 313 6.05 10.51 -7.79
N GLY A 314 6.13 11.71 -8.37
CA GLY A 314 6.99 12.78 -7.88
C GLY A 314 6.59 13.28 -6.49
N ILE A 315 5.31 13.54 -6.25
CA ILE A 315 4.81 14.01 -4.95
C ILE A 315 4.95 12.92 -3.89
N PHE A 316 4.58 11.69 -4.23
CA PHE A 316 4.68 10.57 -3.30
C PHE A 316 6.15 10.25 -2.98
N PHE A 317 7.02 10.21 -3.99
CA PHE A 317 8.46 10.02 -3.82
C PHE A 317 9.09 11.14 -3.00
N PHE A 318 8.72 12.39 -3.27
CA PHE A 318 9.19 13.52 -2.48
C PHE A 318 8.85 13.34 -0.99
N SER A 319 7.63 12.91 -0.67
CA SER A 319 7.25 12.63 0.73
C SER A 319 8.11 11.54 1.39
N ILE A 320 8.53 10.52 0.63
CA ILE A 320 9.39 9.43 1.12
C ILE A 320 10.77 9.94 1.53
N LEU A 321 11.27 11.03 0.92
CA LEU A 321 12.55 11.62 1.30
C LEU A 321 12.55 12.17 2.74
N PHE A 322 11.38 12.45 3.29
CA PHE A 322 11.20 12.96 4.66
C PHE A 322 10.84 11.86 5.66
N VAL A 323 10.66 10.61 5.20
CA VAL A 323 10.40 9.47 6.08
C VAL A 323 11.71 9.01 6.71
N SER A 324 11.74 8.91 8.04
CA SER A 324 12.86 8.33 8.79
C SER A 324 12.42 7.04 9.47
N HIS A 325 12.33 5.97 8.69
CA HIS A 325 12.02 4.63 9.18
C HIS A 325 12.77 3.59 8.35
N ARG A 326 13.41 2.58 8.96
CA ARG A 326 14.29 1.62 8.24
C ARG A 326 13.61 0.91 7.07
N ASP A 327 12.33 0.56 7.20
CA ASP A 327 11.51 -0.08 6.15
C ASP A 327 10.99 0.90 5.08
N ILE A 328 11.86 1.75 4.52
CA ILE A 328 11.51 2.74 3.47
C ILE A 328 10.80 2.08 2.28
N ILE A 329 11.20 0.88 1.89
CA ILE A 329 10.60 0.16 0.76
C ILE A 329 9.10 -0.10 0.97
N ARG A 330 8.64 -0.36 2.20
CA ARG A 330 7.20 -0.45 2.53
C ARG A 330 6.47 0.86 2.24
N TYR A 331 7.04 1.99 2.64
CA TYR A 331 6.46 3.31 2.35
C TYR A 331 6.49 3.63 0.84
N ALA A 332 7.44 3.08 0.08
CA ALA A 332 7.55 3.25 -1.36
C ALA A 332 6.64 2.34 -2.20
N LEU A 333 6.00 1.32 -1.62
CA LEU A 333 5.10 0.42 -2.35
C LEU A 333 4.04 1.13 -3.21
N PRO A 334 3.42 2.25 -2.79
CA PRO A 334 2.40 2.94 -3.60
C PRO A 334 2.91 3.47 -4.94
N ILE A 335 4.22 3.75 -5.08
CA ILE A 335 4.79 4.18 -6.36
C ILE A 335 5.24 3.02 -7.24
N VAL A 336 5.48 1.83 -6.68
CA VAL A 336 6.00 0.65 -7.40
C VAL A 336 5.21 0.29 -8.67
N PRO A 337 3.86 0.22 -8.66
CA PRO A 337 3.08 -0.07 -9.87
C PRO A 337 3.41 0.85 -11.06
N PHE A 338 3.73 2.10 -10.77
CA PHE A 338 3.99 3.13 -11.77
C PHE A 338 5.46 3.12 -12.20
N LEU A 339 6.38 2.66 -11.34
CA LEU A 339 7.74 2.34 -11.75
C LEU A 339 7.77 1.14 -12.71
N PHE A 340 6.90 0.15 -12.52
CA PHE A 340 6.72 -0.94 -13.48
C PHE A 340 6.27 -0.43 -14.86
N ALA A 341 5.34 0.53 -14.91
CA ALA A 341 4.95 1.18 -16.16
C ALA A 341 6.11 1.97 -16.78
N ALA A 342 6.90 2.70 -15.97
CA ALA A 342 8.05 3.46 -16.44
C ALA A 342 9.11 2.57 -17.12
N PHE A 343 9.37 1.38 -16.56
CA PHE A 343 10.37 0.43 -17.04
C PHE A 343 9.79 -0.74 -17.83
N ALA A 344 8.54 -0.63 -18.30
CA ALA A 344 7.82 -1.67 -19.03
C ALA A 344 8.67 -2.33 -20.14
N ASP A 345 9.33 -1.53 -20.97
CA ASP A 345 10.19 -1.97 -22.08
C ASP A 345 11.36 -2.87 -21.64
N ASN A 346 11.84 -2.70 -20.40
CA ASN A 346 12.93 -3.48 -19.83
C ASN A 346 12.42 -4.76 -19.17
N LEU A 347 11.25 -4.71 -18.53
CA LEU A 347 10.68 -5.82 -17.77
C LEU A 347 10.11 -6.94 -18.67
N THR A 348 9.83 -6.64 -19.94
CA THR A 348 9.34 -7.62 -20.93
C THR A 348 10.45 -8.41 -21.62
N LYS A 349 11.71 -7.97 -21.48
CA LYS A 349 12.88 -8.59 -22.11
C LYS A 349 13.20 -9.97 -21.52
N ASN A 350 13.81 -10.83 -22.33
CA ASN A 350 14.15 -12.20 -21.90
C ASN A 350 15.23 -12.21 -20.81
N GLU A 351 16.17 -11.27 -20.86
CA GLU A 351 17.19 -11.06 -19.84
C GLU A 351 16.56 -10.81 -18.47
N PHE A 352 15.51 -9.99 -18.42
CA PHE A 352 14.76 -9.76 -17.18
C PHE A 352 13.97 -11.00 -16.74
N LYS A 353 13.39 -11.75 -17.67
CA LYS A 353 12.71 -13.03 -17.37
C LYS A 353 13.68 -14.02 -16.70
N TYR A 354 14.88 -14.19 -17.23
CA TYR A 354 15.89 -15.05 -16.63
C TYR A 354 16.36 -14.54 -15.26
N ALA A 355 16.56 -13.23 -15.11
CA ALA A 355 16.89 -12.63 -13.82
C ALA A 355 15.80 -12.92 -12.77
N MET A 356 14.52 -12.80 -13.15
CA MET A 356 13.39 -13.10 -12.26
C MET A 356 13.30 -14.58 -11.87
N LEU A 357 13.64 -15.51 -12.77
CA LEU A 357 13.71 -16.93 -12.43
C LEU A 357 14.77 -17.23 -11.37
N VAL A 358 15.89 -16.49 -11.38
CA VAL A 358 16.90 -16.59 -10.32
C VAL A 358 16.42 -15.91 -9.03
N LEU A 359 15.83 -14.72 -9.14
CA LEU A 359 15.43 -13.92 -7.98
C LEU A 359 14.21 -14.47 -7.23
N ILE A 360 13.39 -15.32 -7.82
CA ILE A 360 12.21 -15.88 -7.13
C ILE A 360 12.61 -16.67 -5.87
N ILE A 361 13.76 -17.35 -5.88
CA ILE A 361 14.28 -18.12 -4.75
C ILE A 361 14.65 -17.19 -3.58
N PRO A 362 15.57 -16.22 -3.71
CA PRO A 362 15.90 -15.31 -2.61
C PRO A 362 14.72 -14.45 -2.18
N ILE A 363 13.79 -14.07 -3.08
CA ILE A 363 12.55 -13.37 -2.71
C ILE A 363 11.72 -14.23 -1.75
N TYR A 364 11.54 -15.51 -2.07
CA TYR A 364 10.81 -16.45 -1.22
C TYR A 364 11.51 -16.66 0.13
N LEU A 365 12.81 -16.94 0.12
CA LEU A 365 13.60 -17.17 1.33
C LEU A 365 13.63 -15.94 2.25
N PHE A 366 13.83 -14.75 1.68
CA PHE A 366 13.76 -13.49 2.44
C PHE A 366 12.36 -13.29 3.05
N SER A 367 11.30 -13.63 2.32
CA SER A 367 9.95 -13.49 2.83
C SER A 367 9.68 -14.39 4.04
N LEU A 368 10.15 -15.64 4.01
CA LEU A 368 10.05 -16.55 5.16
C LEU A 368 10.84 -16.03 6.36
N ALA A 369 12.08 -15.60 6.15
CA ALA A 369 12.94 -15.07 7.20
C ALA A 369 12.32 -13.81 7.84
N TYR A 370 11.84 -12.87 7.01
CA TYR A 370 11.23 -11.64 7.50
C TYR A 370 9.97 -11.92 8.32
N ILE A 371 9.03 -12.71 7.79
CA ILE A 371 7.77 -13.03 8.47
C ILE A 371 8.06 -13.75 9.81
N SER A 372 9.04 -14.62 9.84
CA SER A 372 9.40 -15.36 11.06
C SER A 372 9.93 -14.47 12.20
N GLN A 373 10.51 -13.32 11.87
CA GLN A 373 11.18 -12.45 12.85
C GLN A 373 10.40 -11.16 13.15
N ASN A 374 9.53 -10.71 12.24
CA ASN A 374 8.79 -9.46 12.38
C ASN A 374 7.43 -9.65 13.09
N VAL A 375 7.41 -10.36 14.21
CA VAL A 375 6.20 -10.69 14.97
C VAL A 375 6.04 -9.82 16.21
N MET A 376 4.81 -9.38 16.46
CA MET A 376 4.40 -8.71 17.68
C MET A 376 4.27 -9.76 18.80
N PRO A 377 4.84 -9.51 19.99
CA PRO A 377 4.67 -10.42 21.11
C PRO A 377 3.22 -10.37 21.58
N ILE A 378 2.55 -11.52 21.61
CA ILE A 378 1.17 -11.67 22.06
C ILE A 378 1.16 -12.72 23.19
N SER A 379 0.93 -12.26 24.42
CA SER A 379 0.87 -13.12 25.60
C SER A 379 -0.49 -13.80 25.77
N ASP A 380 -1.57 -13.16 25.30
CA ASP A 380 -2.94 -13.69 25.35
C ASP A 380 -3.67 -13.40 24.04
N TRP A 381 -4.07 -14.48 23.36
CA TRP A 381 -4.84 -14.40 22.12
C TRP A 381 -6.33 -14.22 22.35
N SER A 382 -6.85 -14.50 23.55
CA SER A 382 -8.29 -14.53 23.84
C SER A 382 -9.03 -13.25 23.45
N PRO A 383 -8.49 -12.04 23.71
CA PRO A 383 -9.13 -10.79 23.27
C PRO A 383 -9.12 -10.62 21.74
N LEU A 384 -8.22 -11.29 21.02
CA LEU A 384 -8.01 -11.18 19.57
C LEU A 384 -8.80 -12.19 18.73
N LEU A 385 -9.27 -13.31 19.31
CA LEU A 385 -10.00 -14.39 18.60
C LEU A 385 -11.38 -13.99 18.03
#